data_AF-A0A6P4BDA7-F1
#
_entry.id   AF-A0A6P4BDA7-F1
#
_cell.length_a   1.000
_cell.length_b   1.000
_cell.length_c   1.000
_cell.angle_alpha   90.00
_cell.angle_beta   90.00
_cell.angle_gamma   90.00
#
_symmetry.space_group_name_H-M   'P 1'
#
loop_
_entity.id
_entity.type
_entity.pdbx_description
1 polymer ?
#
loop_
_entity_poly.entity_id
_entity_poly.type
_entity_poly.pdbx_seq_one_letter_code
_entity_poly.pdbx_strand_id
1 'polypeptide(L)'
;MDLIFQSLSLLLFILFATSTYFLFNHKNYSNSKNLPPGSAGWPIIGETIEFLYETPENFINHRTKKYSSQVFMTNIFRRPTAIFSGPAGSKFISSNDQKLLKVWYPPSQRSLFQMNQPNPTPTPTPSPSQPSPATQPQPKTLTSASGFLRPEARYVAKFDSFTKSFLRSYLEAKQEVVEVYPFAKTFTLTLACNYFMGLEDSERAENLVGKFDDLAMGIHSMDLNFPGTIFHRASKAAAELRKELGIFIEEKRVKMSSNNGVVKEDLLSQLIAGNQSGRKFTPPEKIVETMLGLLTASYSSAATVITFMVKHIGERPDIYQKILSGIYSNLRYGQRGKEVMKK
;
A
#
# COMPACT_ATOMS: atom_id res chain seq x y z
N MET A 1 24.15 -2.31 -48.45
CA MET A 1 25.05 -1.64 -47.50
C MET A 1 24.59 -0.21 -47.21
N ASP A 2 24.15 0.53 -48.23
CA ASP A 2 23.81 1.96 -48.09
C ASP A 2 22.61 2.25 -47.19
N LEU A 3 21.57 1.40 -47.22
CA LEU A 3 20.37 1.60 -46.38
C LEU A 3 20.66 1.43 -44.87
N ILE A 4 21.58 0.52 -44.52
CA ILE A 4 22.02 0.28 -43.13
C ILE A 4 22.90 1.43 -42.65
N PHE A 5 23.78 1.94 -43.52
CA PHE A 5 24.64 3.07 -43.20
C PHE A 5 23.83 4.37 -43.03
N GLN A 6 22.83 4.60 -43.89
CA GLN A 6 21.91 5.73 -43.77
C GLN A 6 21.07 5.65 -42.50
N SER A 7 20.54 4.49 -42.15
CA SER A 7 19.75 4.33 -40.91
C SER A 7 20.61 4.52 -39.65
N LEU A 8 21.86 4.05 -39.67
CA LEU A 8 22.81 4.25 -38.57
C LEU A 8 23.21 5.72 -38.42
N SER A 9 23.47 6.42 -39.53
CA SER A 9 23.79 7.85 -39.52
C SER A 9 22.62 8.70 -38.98
N LEU A 10 21.38 8.37 -39.40
CA LEU A 10 20.18 9.05 -38.92
C LEU A 10 19.95 8.81 -37.41
N LEU A 11 20.19 7.58 -36.93
CA LEU A 11 20.14 7.26 -35.51
C LEU A 11 21.16 8.07 -34.70
N LEU A 12 22.41 8.15 -35.17
CA LEU A 12 23.46 8.93 -34.52
C LEU A 12 23.14 10.42 -34.49
N PHE A 13 22.59 10.97 -35.58
CA PHE A 13 22.15 12.37 -35.61
C PHE A 13 21.02 12.63 -34.62
N ILE A 14 20.03 11.74 -34.51
CA ILE A 14 18.94 11.84 -33.53
C ILE A 14 19.51 11.76 -32.11
N LEU A 15 20.44 10.85 -31.83
CA LEU A 15 21.10 10.74 -30.52
C LEU A 15 21.90 12.00 -30.18
N PHE A 16 22.61 12.60 -31.14
CA PHE A 16 23.36 13.83 -30.93
C PHE A 16 22.44 15.04 -30.71
N ALA A 17 21.40 15.19 -31.54
CA ALA A 17 20.43 16.27 -31.42
C ALA A 17 19.64 16.19 -30.10
N THR A 18 19.26 14.98 -29.68
CA THR A 18 18.61 14.77 -28.37
C THR A 18 19.58 15.05 -27.23
N SER A 19 20.82 14.54 -27.28
CA SER A 19 21.84 14.80 -26.26
C SER A 19 22.11 16.30 -26.08
N THR A 20 22.30 17.03 -27.19
CA THR A 20 22.53 18.49 -27.16
C THR A 20 21.30 19.24 -26.66
N TYR A 21 20.10 18.93 -27.15
CA TYR A 21 18.86 19.50 -26.63
C TYR A 21 18.72 19.30 -25.12
N PHE A 22 19.04 18.10 -24.62
CA PHE A 22 18.96 17.80 -23.20
C PHE A 22 20.02 18.51 -22.37
N LEU A 23 21.26 18.64 -22.85
CA LEU A 23 22.29 19.42 -22.16
C LEU A 23 21.89 20.89 -22.04
N PHE A 24 21.27 21.46 -23.07
CA PHE A 24 20.81 22.86 -23.07
C PHE A 24 19.54 23.08 -22.23
N ASN A 25 18.61 22.12 -22.18
CA ASN A 25 17.37 22.23 -21.41
C ASN A 25 17.42 21.55 -20.03
N HIS A 26 18.59 21.08 -19.59
CA HIS A 26 18.73 20.45 -18.28
C HIS A 26 18.50 21.45 -17.15
N LYS A 27 17.36 21.35 -16.48
CA LYS A 27 17.04 22.22 -15.34
C LYS A 27 17.91 21.86 -14.15
N ASN A 28 18.85 22.73 -13.79
CA ASN A 28 19.55 22.62 -12.51
C ASN A 28 18.78 23.39 -11.43
N TYR A 29 18.20 22.65 -10.46
CA TYR A 29 17.51 23.29 -9.32
C TYR A 29 18.45 24.12 -8.45
N SER A 30 19.75 23.82 -8.48
CA SER A 30 20.79 24.57 -7.73
C SER A 30 20.85 26.07 -8.04
N ASN A 31 20.31 26.54 -9.19
CA ASN A 31 20.38 27.96 -9.59
C ASN A 31 19.08 28.74 -9.32
N SER A 32 18.03 28.11 -8.76
CA SER A 32 16.79 28.80 -8.45
C SER A 32 16.83 29.39 -7.04
N LYS A 33 16.75 30.73 -6.92
CA LYS A 33 16.84 31.44 -5.63
C LYS A 33 15.74 31.07 -4.61
N ASN A 34 14.63 30.52 -5.07
CA ASN A 34 13.44 30.25 -4.24
C ASN A 34 13.13 28.75 -4.07
N LEU A 35 13.98 27.84 -4.56
CA LEU A 35 13.78 26.40 -4.43
C LEU A 35 14.86 25.78 -3.55
N PRO A 36 14.55 24.68 -2.83
CA PRO A 36 15.58 23.90 -2.15
C PRO A 36 16.67 23.43 -3.12
N PRO A 37 17.91 23.26 -2.65
CA PRO A 37 19.01 22.73 -3.46
C PRO A 37 18.68 21.31 -3.93
N GLY A 38 19.19 20.91 -5.10
CA GLY A 38 18.87 19.60 -5.64
C GLY A 38 19.27 19.38 -7.10
N SER A 39 18.85 18.22 -7.63
CA SER A 39 19.13 17.77 -9.00
C SER A 39 17.85 17.45 -9.74
N ALA A 40 17.75 17.76 -11.04
CA ALA A 40 16.63 17.26 -11.85
C ALA A 40 16.84 15.82 -12.34
N GLY A 41 18.00 15.22 -12.08
CA GLY A 41 18.32 13.86 -12.54
C GLY A 41 18.44 13.74 -14.05
N TRP A 42 18.30 12.53 -14.59
CA TRP A 42 18.38 12.31 -16.03
C TRP A 42 17.24 13.01 -16.79
N PRO A 43 17.45 13.35 -18.07
CA PRO A 43 16.37 13.92 -18.86
C PRO A 43 15.15 12.98 -18.95
N ILE A 44 13.95 13.56 -18.94
CA ILE A 44 12.64 12.87 -18.94
C ILE A 44 12.35 12.07 -17.66
N ILE A 45 13.21 11.11 -17.30
CA ILE A 45 12.98 10.15 -16.20
C ILE A 45 13.43 10.68 -14.83
N GLY A 46 14.25 11.73 -14.78
CA GLY A 46 14.80 12.27 -13.55
C GLY A 46 15.67 11.25 -12.81
N GLU A 47 15.48 11.16 -11.50
CA GLU A 47 16.16 10.21 -10.63
C GLU A 47 15.29 8.97 -10.34
N THR A 48 14.22 8.75 -11.12
CA THR A 48 13.21 7.70 -10.85
C THR A 48 13.81 6.29 -10.82
N ILE A 49 14.76 5.96 -11.71
CA ILE A 49 15.38 4.62 -11.72
C ILE A 49 16.16 4.39 -10.42
N GLU A 50 16.99 5.35 -10.04
CA GLU A 50 17.77 5.28 -8.80
C GLU A 50 16.84 5.23 -7.58
N PHE A 51 15.78 6.06 -7.57
CA PHE A 51 14.78 6.05 -6.51
C PHE A 51 14.05 4.70 -6.35
N LEU A 52 13.75 4.00 -7.44
CA LEU A 52 12.99 2.74 -7.41
C LEU A 52 13.86 1.50 -7.14
N TYR A 53 15.10 1.51 -7.62
CA TYR A 53 15.94 0.31 -7.65
C TYR A 53 17.18 0.38 -6.75
N GLU A 54 17.52 1.56 -6.23
CA GLU A 54 18.46 1.68 -5.11
C GLU A 54 17.74 1.43 -3.78
N THR A 55 18.51 1.08 -2.74
CA THR A 55 18.00 1.06 -1.38
C THR A 55 17.52 2.46 -1.00
N PRO A 56 16.25 2.66 -0.55
CA PRO A 56 15.71 3.99 -0.27
C PRO A 56 16.57 4.81 0.70
N GLU A 57 17.20 4.15 1.68
CA GLU A 57 18.11 4.79 2.61
C GLU A 57 19.33 5.39 1.93
N ASN A 58 19.94 4.70 0.97
CA ASN A 58 21.12 5.20 0.25
C ASN A 58 20.76 6.41 -0.62
N PHE A 59 19.67 6.30 -1.37
CA PHE A 59 19.16 7.40 -2.20
C PHE A 59 18.97 8.68 -1.38
N ILE A 60 18.29 8.56 -0.23
CA ILE A 60 17.99 9.67 0.67
C ILE A 60 19.25 10.17 1.37
N ASN A 61 20.08 9.29 1.93
CA ASN A 61 21.29 9.65 2.69
C ASN A 61 22.33 10.37 1.82
N HIS A 62 22.52 9.92 0.58
CA HIS A 62 23.42 10.60 -0.35
C HIS A 62 22.95 12.03 -0.59
N ARG A 63 21.66 12.21 -0.90
CA ARG A 63 21.09 13.51 -1.26
C ARG A 63 20.98 14.48 -0.08
N THR A 64 20.70 13.97 1.12
CA THR A 64 20.74 14.80 2.33
C THR A 64 22.16 15.29 2.63
N LYS A 65 23.20 14.46 2.44
CA LYS A 65 24.61 14.87 2.59
C LYS A 65 25.05 15.86 1.52
N LYS A 66 24.62 15.65 0.27
CA LYS A 66 25.06 16.44 -0.90
C LYS A 66 24.35 17.78 -1.04
N TYR A 67 23.06 17.84 -0.76
CA TYR A 67 22.23 19.02 -1.03
C TYR A 67 21.79 19.74 0.23
N SER A 68 21.09 19.04 1.14
CA SER A 68 20.56 19.63 2.37
C SER A 68 19.99 18.54 3.28
N SER A 69 20.31 18.62 4.57
CA SER A 69 19.83 17.67 5.59
C SER A 69 18.35 17.81 5.93
N GLN A 70 17.70 18.90 5.53
CA GLN A 70 16.30 19.20 5.86
C GLN A 70 15.36 19.01 4.66
N VAL A 71 15.74 19.54 3.50
CA VAL A 71 14.90 19.48 2.30
C VAL A 71 15.74 19.63 1.05
N PHE A 72 15.52 18.76 0.06
CA PHE A 72 16.17 18.85 -1.25
C PHE A 72 15.17 18.62 -2.39
N MET A 73 15.50 19.15 -3.57
CA MET A 73 14.74 18.95 -4.80
C MET A 73 15.28 17.77 -5.62
N THR A 74 14.36 16.98 -6.17
CA THR A 74 14.62 15.91 -7.12
C THR A 74 13.53 15.89 -8.20
N ASN A 75 13.63 14.96 -9.15
CA ASN A 75 12.58 14.67 -10.12
C ASN A 75 12.28 13.17 -10.11
N ILE A 76 11.11 12.78 -9.61
CA ILE A 76 10.68 11.39 -9.49
C ILE A 76 9.35 11.24 -10.21
N PHE A 77 9.18 10.18 -10.99
CA PHE A 77 8.02 9.94 -11.87
C PHE A 77 7.73 11.14 -12.79
N ARG A 78 8.80 11.76 -13.31
CA ARG A 78 8.76 12.95 -14.19
C ARG A 78 8.15 14.19 -13.53
N ARG A 79 8.12 14.24 -12.20
CA ARG A 79 7.60 15.38 -11.43
C ARG A 79 8.69 16.00 -10.55
N PRO A 80 8.85 17.34 -10.59
CA PRO A 80 9.61 18.07 -9.58
C PRO A 80 9.10 17.71 -8.19
N THR A 81 9.98 17.20 -7.34
CA THR A 81 9.64 16.62 -6.04
C THR A 81 10.55 17.21 -4.98
N ALA A 82 9.96 17.83 -3.95
CA ALA A 82 10.69 18.23 -2.74
C ALA A 82 10.64 17.07 -1.74
N ILE A 83 11.81 16.57 -1.34
CA ILE A 83 11.92 15.54 -0.29
C ILE A 83 12.26 16.25 1.02
N PHE A 84 11.38 16.10 2.00
CA PHE A 84 11.55 16.60 3.35
C PHE A 84 12.15 15.50 4.23
N SER A 85 13.20 15.83 4.96
CA SER A 85 13.97 14.89 5.78
C SER A 85 13.99 15.31 7.25
N GLY A 86 14.17 14.32 8.13
CA GLY A 86 14.24 14.51 9.56
C GLY A 86 12.91 14.85 10.24
N PRO A 87 12.90 14.97 11.59
CA PRO A 87 11.68 15.11 12.38
C PRO A 87 10.85 16.36 12.03
N ALA A 88 11.50 17.47 11.73
CA ALA A 88 10.82 18.71 11.35
C ALA A 88 10.07 18.57 10.01
N GLY A 89 10.69 17.92 9.02
CA GLY A 89 10.08 17.61 7.74
C GLY A 89 8.87 16.69 7.88
N SER A 90 9.02 15.58 8.62
CA SER A 90 7.90 14.67 8.89
C SER A 90 6.74 15.36 9.59
N LYS A 91 7.03 16.19 10.61
CA LYS A 91 6.00 16.98 11.31
C LYS A 91 5.28 17.95 10.36
N PHE A 92 6.02 18.63 9.48
CA PHE A 92 5.44 19.55 8.51
C PHE A 92 4.46 18.82 7.57
N ILE A 93 4.86 17.68 6.99
CA ILE A 93 4.01 16.90 6.10
C ILE A 93 2.75 16.43 6.82
N SER A 94 2.89 15.80 7.99
CA SER A 94 1.74 15.24 8.72
C SER A 94 0.79 16.30 9.28
N SER A 95 1.30 17.44 9.76
CA SER A 95 0.45 18.49 10.36
C SER A 95 -0.38 19.28 9.35
N ASN A 96 0.04 19.23 8.08
CA ASN A 96 -0.55 19.94 6.96
C ASN A 96 -1.26 19.01 5.96
N ASP A 97 -1.43 17.73 6.30
CA ASP A 97 -2.24 16.82 5.50
C ASP A 97 -3.66 17.39 5.35
N GLN A 98 -4.17 17.34 4.12
CA GLN A 98 -5.46 17.90 3.70
C GLN A 98 -5.64 19.42 3.88
N LYS A 99 -4.68 20.13 4.47
CA LYS A 99 -4.70 21.61 4.63
C LYS A 99 -3.92 22.29 3.51
N LEU A 100 -2.63 21.98 3.41
CA LEU A 100 -1.73 22.51 2.38
C LEU A 100 -1.32 21.44 1.37
N LEU A 101 -1.45 20.17 1.75
CA LEU A 101 -0.98 19.04 0.98
C LEU A 101 -2.15 18.16 0.54
N LYS A 102 -2.01 17.57 -0.64
CA LYS A 102 -2.92 16.55 -1.17
C LYS A 102 -2.14 15.28 -1.42
N VAL A 103 -2.72 14.15 -1.00
CA VAL A 103 -2.13 12.83 -1.27
C VAL A 103 -2.03 12.61 -2.79
N TRP A 104 -0.80 12.35 -3.23
CA TRP A 104 -0.47 11.97 -4.59
C TRP A 104 0.03 10.52 -4.60
N TYR A 105 -0.35 9.77 -5.64
CA TYR A 105 0.06 8.39 -5.82
C TYR A 105 0.84 8.21 -7.13
N PRO A 106 1.87 7.35 -7.15
CA PRO A 106 2.59 6.99 -8.37
C PRO A 106 1.66 6.56 -9.51
N PRO A 107 2.02 6.83 -10.78
CA PRO A 107 1.22 6.39 -11.93
C PRO A 107 0.88 4.90 -11.92
N SER A 108 1.84 4.07 -11.52
CA SER A 108 1.67 2.62 -11.40
C SER A 108 0.60 2.25 -10.38
N GLN A 109 0.67 2.77 -9.15
CA GLN A 109 -0.37 2.59 -8.15
C GLN A 109 -1.75 3.09 -8.64
N ARG A 110 -1.81 4.27 -9.25
CA ARG A 110 -3.09 4.81 -9.74
C ARG A 110 -3.72 3.90 -10.79
N SER A 111 -2.92 3.38 -11.71
CA SER A 111 -3.39 2.45 -12.74
C SER A 111 -3.84 1.12 -12.14
N LEU A 112 -3.05 0.54 -11.22
CA LEU A 112 -3.35 -0.76 -10.61
C LEU A 112 -4.60 -0.77 -9.74
N PHE A 113 -5.01 0.38 -9.18
CA PHE A 113 -6.21 0.53 -8.32
C PHE A 113 -7.29 1.41 -8.97
N GLN A 114 -7.23 1.63 -10.28
CA GLN A 114 -8.21 2.45 -11.03
C GLN A 114 -8.53 3.78 -10.36
N MET A 115 -7.50 4.45 -9.83
CA MET A 115 -7.66 5.70 -9.09
C MET A 115 -7.84 6.86 -10.07
N ASN A 116 -9.06 7.37 -10.17
CA ASN A 116 -9.36 8.63 -10.84
C ASN A 116 -8.86 9.79 -9.97
N GLN A 117 -7.61 10.20 -10.14
CA GLN A 117 -7.14 11.50 -9.66
C GLN A 117 -7.07 12.47 -10.82
N PRO A 118 -7.64 13.69 -10.70
CA PRO A 118 -7.38 14.73 -11.68
C PRO A 118 -5.86 14.98 -11.72
N ASN A 119 -5.28 15.04 -12.93
CA ASN A 119 -3.91 15.48 -13.10
C ASN A 119 -3.75 16.81 -12.34
N PRO A 120 -2.74 16.97 -11.47
CA PRO A 120 -2.47 18.28 -10.90
C PRO A 120 -1.98 19.16 -12.06
N THR A 121 -2.91 19.94 -12.62
CA THR A 121 -2.61 21.05 -13.51
C THR A 121 -1.73 22.02 -12.73
N PRO A 122 -0.65 22.57 -13.31
CA PRO A 122 0.06 23.68 -12.69
C PRO A 122 -0.89 24.89 -12.69
N THR A 123 -1.65 25.08 -11.62
CA THR A 123 -2.40 26.31 -11.41
C THR A 123 -1.38 27.43 -11.15
N PRO A 124 -1.50 28.60 -11.79
CA PRO A 124 -0.83 29.79 -11.31
C PRO A 124 -1.35 30.11 -9.90
N THR A 125 -0.47 30.67 -9.09
CA THR A 125 -0.64 31.24 -7.76
C THR A 125 -2.10 31.45 -7.30
N PRO A 126 -2.54 30.93 -6.15
CA PRO A 126 -3.87 31.21 -5.64
C PRO A 126 -3.98 32.69 -5.25
N SER A 127 -4.79 33.45 -5.98
CA SER A 127 -5.25 34.77 -5.57
C SER A 127 -6.13 34.63 -4.31
N PRO A 128 -6.04 35.54 -3.32
CA PRO A 128 -6.69 35.36 -2.00
C PRO A 128 -8.22 35.46 -1.99
N SER A 129 -8.90 35.60 -3.13
CA SER A 129 -10.29 36.05 -3.20
C SER A 129 -11.23 35.20 -4.05
N GLN A 130 -10.86 33.96 -4.40
CA GLN A 130 -11.81 33.04 -5.04
C GLN A 130 -12.13 31.82 -4.16
N PRO A 131 -13.43 31.53 -3.90
CA PRO A 131 -13.81 30.24 -3.36
C PRO A 131 -13.43 29.17 -4.39
N SER A 132 -12.55 28.26 -3.96
CA SER A 132 -12.08 27.15 -4.80
C SER A 132 -13.27 26.31 -5.27
N PRO A 133 -13.38 26.00 -6.59
CA PRO A 133 -14.51 25.22 -7.10
C PRO A 133 -14.47 23.81 -6.51
N ALA A 134 -15.56 23.47 -5.83
CA ALA A 134 -16.04 22.16 -5.40
C ALA A 134 -15.00 21.02 -5.38
N THR A 135 -14.44 20.83 -4.18
CA THR A 135 -13.94 19.58 -3.62
C THR A 135 -14.61 18.34 -4.23
N GLN A 136 -13.91 17.59 -5.09
CA GLN A 136 -14.17 16.16 -5.15
C GLN A 136 -13.57 15.55 -3.87
N PRO A 137 -14.40 15.07 -2.93
CA PRO A 137 -13.88 14.43 -1.74
C PRO A 137 -13.18 13.14 -2.19
N GLN A 138 -12.02 12.86 -1.60
CA GLN A 138 -11.56 11.47 -1.42
C GLN A 138 -12.79 10.63 -1.09
N PRO A 139 -13.00 9.46 -1.73
CA PRO A 139 -14.25 8.75 -1.56
C PRO A 139 -14.47 8.54 -0.06
N LYS A 140 -15.56 9.13 0.46
CA LYS A 140 -16.02 9.04 1.86
C LYS A 140 -16.39 7.59 2.24
N THR A 141 -15.84 6.58 1.56
CA THR A 141 -16.04 5.15 1.75
C THR A 141 -15.07 4.61 2.79
N LEU A 142 -13.83 5.11 2.87
CA LEU A 142 -12.92 4.73 3.96
C LEU A 142 -13.36 5.35 5.30
N THR A 143 -13.91 6.56 5.27
CA THR A 143 -14.56 7.17 6.45
C THR A 143 -15.87 6.48 6.84
N SER A 144 -16.58 5.78 5.94
CA SER A 144 -17.68 4.90 6.38
C SER A 144 -17.20 3.57 6.97
N ALA A 145 -16.01 3.08 6.58
CA ALA A 145 -15.34 1.96 7.26
C ALA A 145 -14.78 2.34 8.65
N SER A 146 -14.71 3.64 8.99
CA SER A 146 -14.22 4.11 10.30
C SER A 146 -15.06 3.59 11.48
N GLY A 147 -16.35 3.29 11.27
CA GLY A 147 -17.18 2.63 12.28
C GLY A 147 -16.80 1.16 12.51
N PHE A 148 -16.40 0.46 11.45
CA PHE A 148 -15.91 -0.92 11.52
C PHE A 148 -14.52 -0.99 12.14
N LEU A 149 -13.64 -0.01 11.95
CA LEU A 149 -12.30 0.01 12.53
C LEU A 149 -12.23 0.54 13.98
N ARG A 150 -13.38 0.68 14.65
CA ARG A 150 -13.46 1.21 16.01
C ARG A 150 -12.86 0.25 17.05
N PRO A 151 -12.10 0.75 18.05
CA PRO A 151 -11.48 -0.07 19.10
C PRO A 151 -12.49 -0.85 19.95
N GLU A 152 -13.74 -0.39 20.05
CA GLU A 152 -14.79 -1.00 20.87
C GLU A 152 -15.32 -2.34 20.32
N ALA A 153 -14.99 -2.66 19.07
CA ALA A 153 -15.48 -3.87 18.46
C ALA A 153 -14.62 -5.09 18.84
N ARG A 154 -15.28 -6.22 19.05
CA ARG A 154 -14.78 -7.48 19.67
C ARG A 154 -13.71 -8.23 18.83
N TYR A 155 -12.87 -7.51 18.10
CA TYR A 155 -11.93 -8.06 17.15
C TYR A 155 -10.76 -8.78 17.79
N VAL A 156 -10.35 -8.38 19.00
CA VAL A 156 -9.26 -9.03 19.73
C VAL A 156 -9.54 -10.52 19.93
N ALA A 157 -10.76 -10.87 20.36
CA ALA A 157 -11.14 -12.27 20.56
C ALA A 157 -11.19 -13.06 19.25
N LYS A 158 -11.70 -12.44 18.18
CA LYS A 158 -11.76 -13.07 16.84
C LYS A 158 -10.37 -13.29 16.25
N PHE A 159 -9.46 -12.32 16.42
CA PHE A 159 -8.09 -12.42 15.96
C PHE A 159 -7.34 -13.49 16.76
N ASP A 160 -7.50 -13.53 18.08
CA ASP A 160 -6.89 -14.54 18.94
C ASP A 160 -7.33 -15.97 18.57
N SER A 161 -8.65 -16.19 18.42
CA SER A 161 -9.17 -17.51 18.04
C SER A 161 -8.73 -17.93 16.64
N PHE A 162 -8.79 -17.02 15.67
CA PHE A 162 -8.32 -17.26 14.31
C PHE A 162 -6.82 -17.59 14.31
N THR A 163 -6.00 -16.79 15.00
CA THR A 163 -4.54 -16.95 15.04
C THR A 163 -4.15 -18.30 15.62
N LYS A 164 -4.78 -18.70 16.74
CA LYS A 164 -4.55 -20.01 17.36
C LYS A 164 -4.92 -21.16 16.42
N SER A 165 -6.09 -21.07 15.78
CA SER A 165 -6.56 -22.08 14.83
C SER A 165 -5.60 -22.21 13.64
N PHE A 166 -5.25 -21.07 13.03
CA PHE A 166 -4.36 -21.02 11.87
C PHE A 166 -2.96 -21.56 12.20
N LEU A 167 -2.37 -21.12 13.31
CA LEU A 167 -1.06 -21.61 13.76
C LEU A 167 -1.07 -23.12 13.99
N ARG A 168 -2.11 -23.64 14.68
CA ARG A 168 -2.23 -25.07 14.95
C ARG A 168 -2.31 -25.87 13.64
N SER A 169 -3.24 -25.52 12.76
CA SER A 169 -3.39 -26.23 11.48
C SER A 169 -2.14 -26.14 10.60
N TYR A 170 -1.49 -24.98 10.56
CA TYR A 170 -0.28 -24.79 9.75
C TYR A 170 0.91 -25.60 10.29
N LEU A 171 1.12 -25.59 11.61
CA LEU A 171 2.22 -26.32 12.25
C LEU A 171 1.99 -27.83 12.25
N GLU A 172 0.73 -28.29 12.31
CA GLU A 172 0.39 -29.72 12.19
C GLU A 172 0.59 -30.23 10.75
N ALA A 173 0.36 -29.37 9.74
CA ALA A 173 0.45 -29.75 8.33
C ALA A 173 1.86 -29.62 7.72
N LYS A 174 2.77 -28.85 8.33
CA LYS A 174 4.10 -28.52 7.77
C LYS A 174 5.24 -28.99 8.69
N GLN A 175 6.38 -29.36 8.06
CA GLN A 175 7.60 -29.91 8.66
C GLN A 175 8.21 -29.08 9.82
N GLU A 176 9.23 -29.63 10.50
CA GLU A 176 10.02 -29.02 11.59
C GLU A 176 10.56 -27.60 11.29
N VAL A 177 10.72 -27.21 10.01
CA VAL A 177 11.29 -25.92 9.61
C VAL A 177 10.23 -25.05 8.93
N VAL A 178 10.01 -23.85 9.46
CA VAL A 178 9.04 -22.87 8.94
C VAL A 178 9.76 -21.61 8.46
N GLU A 179 9.58 -21.27 7.18
CA GLU A 179 9.99 -19.96 6.66
C GLU A 179 8.98 -18.89 7.10
N VAL A 180 9.43 -18.00 7.99
CA VAL A 180 8.55 -17.05 8.67
C VAL A 180 7.90 -16.05 7.72
N TYR A 181 8.62 -15.53 6.72
CA TYR A 181 8.06 -14.51 5.82
C TYR A 181 6.96 -15.06 4.90
N PRO A 182 7.14 -16.18 4.19
CA PRO A 182 6.04 -16.84 3.46
C PRO A 182 4.86 -17.19 4.37
N PHE A 183 5.13 -17.76 5.55
CA PHE A 183 4.08 -18.04 6.55
C PHE A 183 3.30 -16.78 6.92
N ALA A 184 4.00 -15.70 7.26
CA ALA A 184 3.39 -14.46 7.70
C ALA A 184 2.54 -13.82 6.60
N LYS A 185 2.96 -13.91 5.32
CA LYS A 185 2.16 -13.45 4.17
C LYS A 185 0.86 -14.22 4.03
N THR A 186 0.91 -15.56 4.07
CA THR A 186 -0.31 -16.38 4.01
C THR A 186 -1.22 -16.10 5.21
N PHE A 187 -0.65 -16.01 6.41
CA PHE A 187 -1.39 -15.70 7.63
C PHE A 187 -2.09 -14.34 7.54
N THR A 188 -1.39 -13.27 7.18
CA THR A 188 -1.97 -11.92 7.15
C THR A 188 -3.02 -11.77 6.07
N LEU A 189 -2.82 -12.37 4.89
CA LEU A 189 -3.83 -12.38 3.85
C LEU A 189 -5.09 -13.13 4.30
N THR A 190 -4.93 -14.32 4.88
CA THR A 190 -6.07 -15.13 5.32
C THR A 190 -6.83 -14.44 6.44
N LEU A 191 -6.12 -13.86 7.41
CA LEU A 191 -6.71 -13.07 8.48
C LEU A 191 -7.47 -11.86 7.92
N ALA A 192 -6.89 -11.12 6.97
CA ALA A 192 -7.52 -9.97 6.34
C ALA A 192 -8.78 -10.37 5.56
N CYS A 193 -8.73 -11.46 4.78
CA CYS A 193 -9.89 -12.00 4.07
C CYS A 193 -10.99 -12.45 5.04
N ASN A 194 -10.65 -13.11 6.15
CA ASN A 194 -11.62 -13.46 7.18
C ASN A 194 -12.23 -12.23 7.86
N TYR A 195 -11.40 -11.22 8.13
CA TYR A 195 -11.81 -10.04 8.85
C TYR A 195 -12.68 -9.11 8.02
N PHE A 196 -12.22 -8.71 6.83
CA PHE A 196 -12.94 -7.76 5.98
C PHE A 196 -14.08 -8.39 5.20
N MET A 197 -13.93 -9.67 4.83
CA MET A 197 -14.83 -10.33 3.89
C MET A 197 -15.54 -11.55 4.49
N GLY A 198 -15.20 -11.98 5.70
CA GLY A 198 -15.81 -13.17 6.31
C GLY A 198 -15.48 -14.46 5.56
N LEU A 199 -14.36 -14.50 4.83
CA LEU A 199 -13.88 -15.71 4.17
C LEU A 199 -13.36 -16.71 5.22
N GLU A 200 -13.97 -17.89 5.29
CA GLU A 200 -13.59 -18.98 6.21
C GLU A 200 -12.66 -20.00 5.56
N ASP A 201 -12.70 -20.09 4.23
CA ASP A 201 -11.84 -20.96 3.43
C ASP A 201 -10.42 -20.37 3.33
N SER A 202 -9.50 -20.96 4.09
CA SER A 202 -8.09 -20.55 4.12
C SER A 202 -7.33 -20.91 2.84
N GLU A 203 -7.71 -22.00 2.18
CA GLU A 203 -7.04 -22.45 0.94
C GLU A 203 -7.32 -21.48 -0.20
N ARG A 204 -8.57 -21.00 -0.31
CA ARG A 204 -8.92 -19.95 -1.27
C ARG A 204 -8.12 -18.66 -1.04
N ALA A 205 -7.85 -18.28 0.21
CA ALA A 205 -7.00 -17.13 0.52
C ALA A 205 -5.53 -17.39 0.15
N GLU A 206 -5.01 -18.57 0.48
CA GLU A 206 -3.65 -18.99 0.16
C GLU A 206 -3.37 -18.97 -1.35
N ASN A 207 -4.32 -19.41 -2.18
CA ASN A 207 -4.25 -19.39 -3.64
C ASN A 207 -4.17 -17.97 -4.25
N LEU A 208 -4.43 -16.92 -3.47
CA LEU A 208 -4.29 -15.52 -3.89
C LEU A 208 -2.94 -14.90 -3.51
N VAL A 209 -2.16 -15.51 -2.63
CA VAL A 209 -0.88 -14.97 -2.11
C VAL A 209 0.06 -14.54 -3.23
N GLY A 210 0.30 -15.41 -4.22
CA GLY A 210 1.19 -15.10 -5.35
C GLY A 210 0.72 -13.90 -6.19
N LYS A 211 -0.60 -13.71 -6.33
CA LYS A 211 -1.17 -12.56 -7.05
C LYS A 211 -1.02 -11.28 -6.24
N PHE A 212 -1.17 -11.36 -4.92
CA PHE A 212 -0.91 -10.22 -4.04
C PHE A 212 0.58 -9.85 -3.99
N ASP A 213 1.50 -10.82 -4.11
CA ASP A 213 2.92 -10.54 -4.28
C ASP A 213 3.21 -9.76 -5.56
N ASP A 214 2.71 -10.24 -6.71
CA ASP A 214 2.86 -9.56 -8.00
C ASP A 214 2.25 -8.15 -7.97
N LEU A 215 1.05 -8.01 -7.39
CA LEU A 215 0.40 -6.72 -7.22
C LEU A 215 1.24 -5.77 -6.37
N ALA A 216 1.68 -6.21 -5.18
CA ALA A 216 2.45 -5.39 -4.25
C ALA A 216 3.76 -4.88 -4.86
N MET A 217 4.45 -5.71 -5.64
CA MET A 217 5.66 -5.33 -6.36
C MET A 217 5.42 -4.25 -7.43
N GLY A 218 4.23 -4.23 -8.06
CA GLY A 218 3.90 -3.26 -9.10
C GLY A 218 3.47 -1.88 -8.61
N ILE A 219 3.10 -1.73 -7.32
CA ILE A 219 2.60 -0.46 -6.77
C ILE A 219 3.64 0.66 -6.88
N HIS A 220 4.92 0.30 -6.72
CA HIS A 220 6.06 1.20 -6.76
C HIS A 220 7.00 0.85 -7.92
N SER A 221 6.45 0.56 -9.11
CA SER A 221 7.24 0.35 -10.32
C SER A 221 7.08 1.49 -11.33
N MET A 222 7.88 1.48 -12.39
CA MET A 222 7.53 2.21 -13.62
C MET A 222 6.27 1.62 -14.23
N ASP A 223 5.39 2.45 -14.77
CA ASP A 223 4.09 2.09 -15.36
C ASP A 223 4.21 1.64 -16.83
N LEU A 224 5.20 0.78 -17.11
CA LEU A 224 5.46 0.24 -18.44
C LEU A 224 4.77 -1.11 -18.61
N ASN A 225 3.65 -1.15 -19.34
CA ASN A 225 2.85 -2.36 -19.51
C ASN A 225 3.28 -3.19 -20.74
N PHE A 226 4.47 -3.79 -20.67
CA PHE A 226 4.98 -4.71 -21.70
C PHE A 226 5.31 -6.08 -21.10
N PRO A 227 5.12 -7.19 -21.84
CA PRO A 227 5.49 -8.52 -21.36
C PRO A 227 6.91 -8.56 -20.78
N GLY A 228 7.05 -9.13 -19.57
CA GLY A 228 8.32 -9.21 -18.85
C GLY A 228 8.54 -8.13 -17.79
N THR A 229 7.83 -6.99 -17.83
CA THR A 229 7.96 -5.95 -16.79
C THR A 229 7.23 -6.33 -15.50
N ILE A 230 7.69 -5.76 -14.37
CA ILE A 230 7.01 -5.90 -13.06
C ILE A 230 5.58 -5.38 -13.15
N PHE A 231 5.40 -4.23 -13.81
CA PHE A 231 4.09 -3.60 -13.94
C PHE A 231 3.10 -4.42 -14.77
N HIS A 232 3.57 -5.11 -15.81
CA HIS A 232 2.73 -5.99 -16.62
C HIS A 232 2.22 -7.19 -15.81
N ARG A 233 3.10 -7.85 -15.04
CA ARG A 233 2.69 -8.92 -14.12
C ARG A 233 1.71 -8.41 -13.07
N ALA A 234 2.00 -7.27 -12.45
CA ALA A 234 1.11 -6.65 -11.47
C ALA A 234 -0.26 -6.29 -12.07
N SER A 235 -0.29 -5.77 -13.30
CA SER A 235 -1.55 -5.44 -14.00
C SER A 235 -2.39 -6.68 -14.26
N LYS A 236 -1.77 -7.79 -14.67
CA LYS A 236 -2.44 -9.08 -14.84
C LYS A 236 -2.96 -9.62 -13.50
N ALA A 237 -2.13 -9.62 -12.46
CA ALA A 237 -2.53 -10.04 -11.12
C ALA A 237 -3.69 -9.18 -10.58
N ALA A 238 -3.67 -7.87 -10.80
CA ALA A 238 -4.74 -6.96 -10.40
C ALA A 238 -6.06 -7.27 -11.12
N ALA A 239 -6.01 -7.64 -12.41
CA ALA A 239 -7.20 -8.03 -13.16
C ALA A 239 -7.80 -9.36 -12.65
N GLU A 240 -6.95 -10.34 -12.37
CA GLU A 240 -7.37 -11.63 -11.81
C GLU A 240 -7.93 -11.49 -10.39
N LEU A 241 -7.29 -10.71 -9.52
CA LEU A 241 -7.77 -10.43 -8.16
C LEU A 241 -9.14 -9.75 -8.17
N ARG A 242 -9.38 -8.80 -9.08
CA ARG A 242 -10.70 -8.18 -9.25
C ARG A 242 -11.77 -9.19 -9.61
N LYS A 243 -11.46 -10.12 -10.52
CA LYS A 243 -12.39 -11.17 -10.92
C LYS A 243 -12.75 -12.06 -9.72
N GLU A 244 -11.74 -12.53 -8.99
CA GLU A 244 -11.96 -13.36 -7.79
C GLU A 244 -12.74 -12.65 -6.69
N LEU A 245 -12.43 -11.38 -6.42
CA LEU A 245 -13.18 -10.57 -5.48
C LEU A 245 -14.62 -10.35 -5.95
N GLY A 246 -14.84 -10.12 -7.24
CA GLY A 246 -16.18 -10.00 -7.83
C GLY A 246 -17.03 -11.26 -7.60
N ILE A 247 -16.44 -12.44 -7.84
CA ILE A 247 -17.09 -13.74 -7.58
C ILE A 247 -17.44 -13.87 -6.09
N PHE A 248 -16.48 -13.61 -5.19
CA PHE A 248 -16.72 -13.70 -3.75
C PHE A 248 -17.81 -12.75 -3.26
N ILE A 249 -17.83 -11.51 -3.76
CA ILE A 249 -18.84 -10.51 -3.40
C ILE A 249 -20.24 -10.96 -3.84
N GLU A 250 -20.36 -11.56 -5.02
CA GLU A 250 -21.64 -12.09 -5.51
C GLU A 250 -22.10 -13.30 -4.70
N GLU A 251 -21.23 -14.28 -4.45
CA GLU A 251 -21.52 -15.43 -3.58
C GLU A 251 -22.05 -14.95 -2.22
N LYS A 252 -21.41 -13.91 -1.66
CA LYS A 252 -21.79 -13.34 -0.38
C LYS A 252 -23.13 -12.61 -0.45
N ARG A 253 -23.38 -11.83 -1.51
CA ARG A 253 -24.66 -11.16 -1.74
C ARG A 253 -25.82 -12.16 -1.77
N VAL A 254 -25.66 -13.27 -2.50
CA VAL A 254 -26.66 -14.34 -2.57
C VAL A 254 -26.91 -14.95 -1.18
N LYS A 255 -25.84 -15.33 -0.45
CA LYS A 255 -25.96 -15.90 0.90
C LYS A 255 -26.69 -14.96 1.88
N MET A 256 -26.46 -13.65 1.79
CA MET A 256 -27.11 -12.66 2.65
C MET A 256 -28.61 -12.50 2.34
N SER A 257 -29.01 -12.61 1.07
CA SER A 257 -30.43 -12.55 0.67
C SER A 257 -31.23 -13.77 1.17
N SER A 258 -30.61 -14.95 1.27
CA SER A 258 -31.31 -16.19 1.68
C SER A 258 -31.47 -16.35 3.20
N ASN A 259 -30.68 -15.64 4.02
CA ASN A 259 -30.55 -15.95 5.46
C ASN A 259 -31.28 -14.97 6.40
N ASN A 260 -32.41 -14.40 5.97
CA ASN A 260 -33.25 -13.45 6.75
C ASN A 260 -32.47 -12.33 7.48
N GLY A 261 -31.39 -11.82 6.88
CA GLY A 261 -30.71 -10.63 7.40
C GLY A 261 -29.85 -10.84 8.65
N VAL A 262 -29.39 -12.05 8.97
CA VAL A 262 -28.29 -12.21 9.94
C VAL A 262 -27.01 -11.69 9.29
N VAL A 263 -26.78 -10.39 9.45
CA VAL A 263 -25.61 -9.67 8.94
C VAL A 263 -24.39 -10.16 9.71
N LYS A 264 -23.51 -10.95 9.08
CA LYS A 264 -22.15 -11.16 9.60
C LYS A 264 -21.50 -9.78 9.79
N GLU A 265 -20.84 -9.57 10.93
CA GLU A 265 -20.32 -8.25 11.36
C GLU A 265 -19.15 -7.72 10.51
N ASP A 266 -18.80 -8.32 9.37
CA ASP A 266 -17.66 -7.88 8.56
C ASP A 266 -17.96 -6.69 7.63
N LEU A 267 -16.89 -6.02 7.20
CA LEU A 267 -16.99 -4.79 6.40
C LEU A 267 -17.72 -5.00 5.07
N LEU A 268 -17.45 -6.10 4.36
CA LEU A 268 -18.10 -6.37 3.09
C LEU A 268 -19.62 -6.55 3.27
N SER A 269 -20.04 -7.26 4.31
CA SER A 269 -21.45 -7.38 4.68
C SER A 269 -22.10 -6.01 4.92
N GLN A 270 -21.42 -5.11 5.62
CA GLN A 270 -21.92 -3.74 5.87
C GLN A 270 -22.04 -2.92 4.58
N LEU A 271 -21.07 -3.03 3.66
CA LEU A 271 -21.10 -2.34 2.37
C LEU A 271 -22.24 -2.85 1.48
N ILE A 272 -22.48 -4.17 1.46
CA ILE A 272 -23.60 -4.75 0.72
C ILE A 272 -24.95 -4.32 1.32
N ALA A 273 -25.11 -4.39 2.65
CA ALA A 273 -26.34 -4.01 3.33
C ALA A 273 -26.66 -2.51 3.21
N GLY A 274 -25.64 -1.65 3.20
CA GLY A 274 -25.79 -0.20 2.97
C GLY A 274 -26.43 0.15 1.63
N ASN A 275 -26.16 -0.65 0.59
CA ASN A 275 -26.80 -0.52 -0.72
C ASN A 275 -28.28 -0.94 -0.69
N GLN A 276 -28.59 -2.02 0.01
CA GLN A 276 -29.95 -2.58 0.09
C GLN A 276 -30.90 -1.70 0.93
N SER A 277 -30.35 -1.00 1.93
CA SER A 277 -31.12 -0.15 2.84
C SER A 277 -31.37 1.28 2.31
N GLY A 278 -30.93 1.60 1.08
CA GLY A 278 -31.07 2.94 0.48
C GLY A 278 -30.26 4.06 1.14
N ARG A 279 -29.48 3.77 2.19
CA ARG A 279 -28.73 4.78 2.97
C ARG A 279 -27.55 5.37 2.20
N LYS A 280 -26.84 4.55 1.41
CA LYS A 280 -25.72 4.98 0.57
C LYS A 280 -25.37 3.90 -0.45
N PHE A 281 -25.76 4.09 -1.72
CA PHE A 281 -25.40 3.17 -2.80
C PHE A 281 -23.91 3.30 -3.16
N THR A 282 -23.19 2.19 -3.08
CA THR A 282 -21.80 2.02 -3.49
C THR A 282 -21.76 1.08 -4.69
N PRO A 283 -21.34 1.53 -5.88
CA PRO A 283 -21.28 0.67 -7.07
C PRO A 283 -20.48 -0.61 -6.82
N PRO A 284 -20.87 -1.77 -7.38
CA PRO A 284 -20.16 -3.04 -7.19
C PRO A 284 -18.66 -2.95 -7.49
N GLU A 285 -18.28 -2.23 -8.54
CA GLU A 285 -16.90 -1.99 -8.95
C GLU A 285 -16.15 -1.25 -7.85
N LYS A 286 -16.82 -0.29 -7.19
CA LYS A 286 -16.23 0.46 -6.08
C LYS A 286 -16.04 -0.41 -4.83
N ILE A 287 -16.92 -1.38 -4.59
CA ILE A 287 -16.76 -2.35 -3.51
C ILE A 287 -15.54 -3.23 -3.78
N VAL A 288 -15.40 -3.74 -5.00
CA VAL A 288 -14.22 -4.53 -5.43
C VAL A 288 -12.93 -3.75 -5.21
N GLU A 289 -12.83 -2.51 -5.71
CA GLU A 289 -11.63 -1.68 -5.51
C GLU A 289 -11.35 -1.37 -4.05
N THR A 290 -12.39 -1.19 -3.23
CA THR A 290 -12.24 -0.95 -1.79
C THR A 290 -11.68 -2.18 -1.09
N MET A 291 -12.19 -3.39 -1.41
CA MET A 291 -11.66 -4.63 -0.84
C MET A 291 -10.23 -4.91 -1.32
N LEU A 292 -9.96 -4.72 -2.61
CA LEU A 292 -8.63 -4.91 -3.18
C LEU A 292 -7.59 -4.00 -2.48
N GLY A 293 -7.92 -2.72 -2.28
CA GLY A 293 -7.06 -1.78 -1.57
C GLY A 293 -6.80 -2.18 -0.10
N LEU A 294 -7.85 -2.57 0.63
CA LEU A 294 -7.73 -2.97 2.04
C LEU A 294 -6.91 -4.25 2.23
N LEU A 295 -7.15 -5.27 1.40
CA LEU A 295 -6.40 -6.53 1.44
C LEU A 295 -4.93 -6.28 1.08
N THR A 296 -4.67 -5.48 0.06
CA THR A 296 -3.29 -5.13 -0.32
C THR A 296 -2.55 -4.40 0.80
N ALA A 297 -3.21 -3.45 1.47
CA ALA A 297 -2.60 -2.69 2.57
C ALA A 297 -2.30 -3.56 3.81
N SER A 298 -3.14 -4.55 4.09
CA SER A 298 -3.01 -5.45 5.26
C SER A 298 -2.10 -6.64 5.03
N TYR A 299 -1.77 -6.96 3.77
CA TYR A 299 -0.98 -8.13 3.40
C TYR A 299 0.51 -8.01 3.77
N SER A 300 1.26 -7.17 3.05
CA SER A 300 2.73 -7.20 3.09
C SER A 300 3.32 -6.48 4.32
N SER A 301 2.67 -5.41 4.76
CA SER A 301 3.13 -4.59 5.90
C SER A 301 3.11 -5.39 7.20
N ALA A 302 1.98 -6.02 7.53
CA ALA A 302 1.83 -6.86 8.71
C ALA A 302 2.74 -8.09 8.65
N ALA A 303 2.89 -8.71 7.47
CA ALA A 303 3.75 -9.87 7.31
C ALA A 303 5.23 -9.53 7.59
N THR A 304 5.66 -8.36 7.13
CA THR A 304 7.00 -7.82 7.39
C THR A 304 7.21 -7.59 8.88
N VAL A 305 6.26 -6.95 9.56
CA VAL A 305 6.33 -6.71 11.02
C VAL A 305 6.42 -8.03 11.80
N ILE A 306 5.58 -9.01 11.48
CA ILE A 306 5.63 -10.34 12.13
C ILE A 306 6.99 -10.99 11.92
N THR A 307 7.52 -10.93 10.70
CA THR A 307 8.82 -11.51 10.35
C THR A 307 9.96 -10.90 11.15
N PHE A 308 10.04 -9.56 11.18
CA PHE A 308 11.06 -8.87 11.96
C PHE A 308 10.88 -9.05 13.47
N MET A 309 9.63 -9.14 13.94
CA MET A 309 9.35 -9.44 15.34
C MET A 309 9.90 -10.81 15.72
N VAL A 310 9.60 -11.86 14.94
CA VAL A 310 10.11 -13.22 15.18
C VAL A 310 11.65 -13.24 15.11
N LYS A 311 12.25 -12.59 14.11
CA LYS A 311 13.70 -12.48 13.97
C LYS A 311 14.35 -11.84 15.20
N HIS A 312 13.94 -10.62 15.55
CA HIS A 312 14.58 -9.84 16.60
C HIS A 312 14.34 -10.40 18.00
N ILE A 313 13.18 -11.03 18.24
CA ILE A 313 12.92 -11.74 19.50
C ILE A 313 13.76 -13.03 19.56
N GLY A 314 13.84 -13.78 18.46
CA GLY A 314 14.62 -15.02 18.40
C GLY A 314 16.13 -14.81 18.59
N GLU A 315 16.67 -13.72 18.06
CA GLU A 315 18.08 -13.32 18.23
C GLU A 315 18.38 -12.78 19.65
N ARG A 316 17.37 -12.57 20.50
CA ARG A 316 17.49 -11.93 21.82
C ARG A 316 16.82 -12.74 22.93
N PRO A 317 17.50 -13.79 23.45
CA PRO A 317 16.96 -14.62 24.52
C PRO A 317 16.56 -13.84 25.77
N ASP A 318 17.28 -12.77 26.10
CA ASP A 318 16.99 -11.89 27.22
C ASP A 318 15.63 -11.17 27.08
N ILE A 319 15.28 -10.75 25.86
CA ILE A 319 13.99 -10.14 25.54
C ILE A 319 12.90 -11.21 25.51
N TYR A 320 13.16 -12.35 24.87
CA TYR A 320 12.23 -13.47 24.79
C TYR A 320 11.76 -13.95 26.18
N GLN A 321 12.70 -14.14 27.11
CA GLN A 321 12.36 -14.56 28.48
C GLN A 321 11.52 -13.52 29.23
N LYS A 322 11.80 -12.23 29.05
CA LYS A 322 10.98 -11.15 29.63
C LYS A 322 9.55 -11.18 29.08
N ILE A 323 9.39 -11.33 27.76
CA ILE A 323 8.07 -11.44 27.12
C ILE A 323 7.30 -12.63 27.68
N LEU A 324 7.92 -13.83 27.71
CA LEU A 324 7.30 -15.03 28.27
C LEU A 324 6.86 -14.83 29.72
N SER A 325 7.74 -14.28 30.56
CA SER A 325 7.44 -14.04 31.97
C SER A 325 6.22 -13.12 32.16
N GLY A 326 6.11 -12.06 31.36
CA GLY A 326 4.97 -11.14 31.37
C GLY A 326 3.67 -11.78 30.87
N ILE A 327 3.74 -12.66 29.87
CA ILE A 327 2.58 -13.42 29.41
C ILE A 327 2.09 -14.37 30.51
N TYR A 328 2.99 -15.13 31.13
CA TYR A 328 2.64 -16.06 32.20
C TYR A 328 2.08 -15.36 33.44
N SER A 329 2.61 -14.20 33.83
CA SER A 329 2.05 -13.41 34.93
C SER A 329 0.62 -12.96 34.62
N ASN A 330 0.37 -12.44 33.42
CA ASN A 330 -0.97 -11.98 33.01
C ASN A 330 -2.00 -13.11 32.95
N LEU A 331 -1.60 -14.30 32.48
CA LEU A 331 -2.46 -15.49 32.48
C LEU A 331 -2.82 -15.93 33.91
N ARG A 332 -1.85 -15.90 34.84
CA ARG A 332 -2.09 -16.21 36.26
C ARG A 332 -3.02 -15.20 36.95
N TYR A 333 -2.85 -13.90 36.68
CA TYR A 333 -3.74 -12.86 37.20
C TYR A 333 -5.15 -12.97 36.61
N GLY A 334 -5.28 -13.27 35.32
CA GLY A 334 -6.57 -13.46 34.65
C GLY A 334 -7.35 -14.68 35.15
N GLN A 335 -6.66 -15.76 35.55
CA GLN A 335 -7.30 -16.92 36.19
C GLN A 335 -7.75 -16.60 37.62
N ARG A 336 -6.91 -15.93 38.41
CA ARG A 336 -7.24 -15.54 39.80
C ARG A 336 -8.40 -14.53 39.86
N GLY A 337 -8.49 -13.59 38.92
CA GLY A 337 -9.63 -12.66 38.81
C GLY A 337 -10.96 -13.35 38.46
N LYS A 338 -10.93 -14.46 37.71
CA LYS A 338 -12.13 -15.26 37.39
C LYS A 338 -12.58 -16.15 38.55
N GLU A 339 -11.66 -16.55 39.44
CA GLU A 339 -11.99 -17.29 40.66
C GLU A 339 -12.62 -16.39 41.74
N VAL A 340 -12.17 -15.15 41.84
CA VAL A 340 -12.73 -14.16 42.80
C VAL A 340 -14.13 -13.70 42.38
N MET A 341 -14.45 -13.64 41.08
CA MET A 341 -15.80 -13.31 40.58
C MET A 341 -16.77 -14.50 40.56
N LYS A 342 -16.35 -15.69 41.01
CA LYS A 342 -17.21 -16.88 41.17
C LYS A 342 -17.58 -17.18 42.63
N LYS A 343 -17.12 -16.37 43.57
CA LYS A 343 -17.62 -16.30 44.95
C LYS A 343 -18.53 -15.09 45.07
#